data_AF-A0A3D9CW35-F1
#
_entry.id   AF-A0A3D9CW35-F1
#
_cell.length_a   1.000
_cell.length_b   1.000
_cell.length_c   1.000
_cell.angle_alpha   90.00
_cell.angle_beta   90.00
_cell.angle_gamma   90.00
#
_symmetry.space_group_name_H-M   'P 1'
#
loop_
_entity.id
_entity.type
_entity.pdbx_description
1 polymer ?
#
loop_
_entity_poly.entity_id
_entity_poly.type
_entity_poly.pdbx_seq_one_letter_code
_entity_poly.pdbx_strand_id
1 'polypeptide(L)' 'SEQSLISALDLFRNNSALSTYQITTYTYDPLIGVRSITPPSGIRELYKYDTANRLEKVIDINGKVLKEYKYNYKN' A
#
# COMPACT_ATOMS: atom_id res chain seq x y z
N SER A 1 12.77 7.94 6.40
CA SER A 1 11.76 6.97 6.91
C SER A 1 10.81 6.62 5.77
N GLU A 2 9.91 5.65 5.96
CA GLU A 2 8.88 5.35 4.94
C GLU A 2 8.07 6.60 4.57
N GLN A 3 7.69 7.41 5.56
CA GLN A 3 6.93 8.63 5.34
C GLN A 3 7.61 9.61 4.37
N SER A 4 8.94 9.73 4.42
CA SER A 4 9.70 10.57 3.49
C SER A 4 9.63 10.04 2.05
N LEU A 5 9.73 8.71 1.88
CA LEU A 5 9.62 8.07 0.56
C LEU A 5 8.22 8.27 -0.01
N ILE A 6 7.20 8.07 0.81
CA ILE A 6 5.81 8.32 0.46
C ILE A 6 5.61 9.77 -0.03
N SER A 7 6.12 10.75 0.69
CA SER A 7 6.00 12.16 0.28
C SER A 7 6.69 12.44 -1.06
N ALA A 8 7.86 11.82 -1.32
CA ALA A 8 8.55 11.96 -2.59
C ALA A 8 7.76 11.32 -3.75
N LEU A 9 7.14 10.16 -3.52
CA LEU A 9 6.26 9.48 -4.48
C LEU A 9 5.00 10.31 -4.77
N ASP A 10 4.42 10.95 -3.75
CA ASP A 10 3.29 11.86 -3.90
C ASP A 10 3.66 13.10 -4.74
N LEU A 11 4.85 13.66 -4.57
CA LEU A 11 5.35 14.74 -5.42
C LEU A 11 5.55 14.29 -6.88
N PHE A 12 6.11 13.09 -7.07
CA PHE A 12 6.33 12.53 -8.41
C PHE A 12 5.01 12.33 -9.16
N ARG A 13 4.03 11.68 -8.55
CA ARG A 13 2.75 11.38 -9.21
C ARG A 13 1.89 12.62 -9.49
N ASN A 14 2.02 13.66 -8.68
CA ASN A 14 1.28 14.92 -8.84
C ASN A 14 2.01 15.94 -9.73
N ASN A 15 3.13 15.55 -10.35
CA ASN A 15 3.85 16.43 -11.27
C ASN A 15 2.98 16.73 -12.50
N SER A 16 2.77 18.03 -12.79
CA SER A 16 1.93 18.49 -13.90
C SER A 16 2.41 17.99 -15.27
N ALA A 17 3.72 17.78 -15.44
CA ALA A 17 4.29 17.21 -16.65
C ALA A 17 3.85 15.74 -16.90
N LEU A 18 3.37 15.06 -15.86
CA LEU A 18 2.93 13.67 -15.91
C LEU A 18 1.40 13.52 -15.84
N SER A 19 0.65 14.62 -15.91
CA SER A 19 -0.82 14.66 -15.75
C SER A 19 -1.60 13.78 -16.72
N THR A 20 -1.02 13.43 -17.87
CA THR A 20 -1.61 12.53 -18.86
C THR A 20 -1.33 11.04 -18.60
N TYR A 21 -0.56 10.71 -17.56
CA TYR A 21 -0.18 9.35 -17.22
C TYR A 21 -0.83 8.89 -15.92
N GLN A 22 -1.25 7.63 -15.91
CA GLN A 22 -1.71 6.96 -14.70
C GLN A 22 -0.52 6.33 -13.98
N ILE A 23 -0.24 6.79 -12.77
CA ILE A 23 0.91 6.34 -11.97
C ILE A 23 0.41 5.63 -10.72
N THR A 24 0.88 4.40 -10.52
CA THR A 24 0.70 3.65 -9.28
C THR A 24 2.04 3.52 -8.59
N THR A 25 2.10 3.87 -7.31
CA THR A 25 3.34 3.78 -6.52
C THR A 25 3.23 2.72 -5.43
N TYR A 26 4.33 2.03 -5.17
CA TYR A 26 4.41 0.93 -4.21
C TYR A 26 5.52 1.19 -3.20
N THR A 27 5.27 0.94 -1.91
CA THR A 27 6.31 0.83 -0.88
C THR A 27 6.37 -0.60 -0.38
N TYR A 28 7.55 -1.02 0.10
CA TYR A 28 7.79 -2.39 0.57
C TYR A 28 8.45 -2.37 1.94
N ASP A 29 8.04 -3.30 2.78
CA ASP A 29 8.83 -3.74 3.93
C ASP A 29 9.74 -4.89 3.48
N PRO A 30 11.07 -4.78 3.64
CA PRO A 30 12.00 -5.85 3.26
C PRO A 30 11.62 -7.19 3.90
N LEU A 31 11.66 -8.26 3.11
CA LEU A 31 11.37 -9.65 3.52
C LEU A 31 9.91 -9.93 3.95
N ILE A 32 9.02 -8.93 3.94
CA ILE A 32 7.61 -9.10 4.32
C ILE A 32 6.72 -8.98 3.07
N GLY A 33 6.78 -7.83 2.40
CA GLY A 33 5.91 -7.58 1.24
C GLY A 33 5.62 -6.10 1.02
N VAL A 34 4.58 -5.83 0.22
CA VAL A 34 4.11 -4.47 -0.08
C VAL A 34 3.57 -3.85 1.20
N ARG A 35 4.02 -2.66 1.56
CA ARG A 35 3.52 -1.93 2.73
C ARG A 35 2.37 -0.99 2.35
N SER A 36 2.50 -0.28 1.23
CA SER A 36 1.45 0.59 0.73
C SER A 36 1.39 0.62 -0.79
N ILE A 37 0.18 0.85 -1.31
CA ILE A 37 -0.07 1.09 -2.73
C ILE A 37 -0.86 2.38 -2.84
N THR A 38 -0.40 3.29 -3.69
CA THR A 38 -1.17 4.48 -4.06
C THR A 38 -1.52 4.39 -5.55
N PRO A 39 -2.76 3.98 -5.89
CA PRO A 39 -3.25 3.96 -7.27
C PRO A 39 -3.45 5.39 -7.83
N PRO A 40 -3.71 5.54 -9.14
CA PRO A 40 -3.92 6.84 -9.78
C PRO A 40 -5.10 7.62 -9.21
N SER A 41 -6.07 6.93 -8.58
CA SER A 41 -7.19 7.57 -7.86
C SER A 41 -6.75 8.35 -6.61
N GLY A 42 -5.52 8.14 -6.14
CA GLY A 42 -4.95 8.80 -4.96
C GLY A 42 -5.37 8.19 -3.62
N ILE A 43 -6.32 7.26 -3.60
CA ILE A 43 -6.77 6.59 -2.37
C ILE A 43 -5.76 5.51 -2.02
N ARG A 44 -4.93 5.78 -1.02
CA ARG A 44 -3.89 4.85 -0.57
C ARG A 44 -4.48 3.65 0.16
N GLU A 45 -3.95 2.48 -0.18
CA GLU A 45 -4.17 1.22 0.47
C GLU A 45 -2.95 0.85 1.31
N LEU A 46 -3.18 0.37 2.53
CA LEU A 46 -2.15 -0.12 3.44
C LEU A 46 -2.33 -1.62 3.64
N TYR A 47 -1.24 -2.34 3.51
CA TYR A 47 -1.20 -3.80 3.57
C TYR A 47 -0.62 -4.21 4.92
N LYS A 48 -1.39 -5.01 5.66
CA LYS A 48 -1.05 -5.51 6.99
C LYS A 48 -0.85 -7.01 6.92
N TYR A 49 0.21 -7.47 7.55
CA TYR A 49 0.62 -8.87 7.55
C TYR A 49 0.51 -9.43 8.95
N ASP A 50 0.23 -10.73 9.03
CA ASP A 50 0.30 -11.47 10.28
C ASP A 50 1.75 -11.77 10.69
N THR A 51 1.93 -12.43 11.84
CA THR A 51 3.26 -12.79 12.35
C THR A 51 4.02 -13.80 11.49
N ALA A 52 3.36 -14.43 10.52
CA ALA A 52 3.95 -15.34 9.55
C ALA A 52 4.22 -14.66 8.18
N ASN A 53 4.20 -13.32 8.12
CA ASN A 53 4.38 -12.51 6.91
C ASN A 53 3.37 -12.80 5.80
N ARG A 54 2.15 -13.22 6.15
CA ARG A 54 1.05 -13.42 5.19
C ARG A 54 0.09 -12.24 5.25
N LEU A 55 -0.49 -11.89 4.10
CA LEU A 55 -1.43 -10.76 4.02
C LEU A 55 -2.65 -11.05 4.90
N GLU A 56 -2.85 -10.22 5.92
CA GLU A 56 -3.96 -10.33 6.88
C GLU A 56 -5.08 -9.35 6.49
N LYS A 57 -4.74 -8.08 6.21
CA LYS A 57 -5.70 -7.02 5.93
C LYS A 57 -5.19 -6.04 4.89
N VAL A 58 -6.12 -5.49 4.12
CA VAL A 58 -5.92 -4.27 3.33
C VAL A 58 -6.87 -3.23 3.89
N ILE A 59 -6.32 -2.09 4.29
CA ILE A 59 -7.08 -0.98 4.87
C ILE A 59 -6.85 0.29 4.06
N ASP A 60 -7.80 1.21 4.07
CA ASP A 60 -7.59 2.55 3.51
C ASP A 60 -6.81 3.46 4.49
N ILE A 61 -6.47 4.66 4.03
CA ILE A 61 -5.82 5.69 4.85
C ILE A 61 -6.64 6.10 6.10
N ASN A 62 -7.96 5.91 6.08
CA ASN A 62 -8.87 6.22 7.19
C ASN A 62 -9.02 5.05 8.18
N GLY A 63 -8.32 3.92 7.94
CA GLY A 63 -8.40 2.72 8.75
C GLY A 63 -9.60 1.82 8.45
N LYS A 64 -10.38 2.11 7.40
CA LYS A 64 -11.47 1.24 6.95
C LYS A 64 -10.89 -0.03 6.33
N VAL A 65 -11.38 -1.18 6.78
CA VAL A 65 -11.01 -2.48 6.20
C VAL A 65 -11.64 -2.60 4.82
N LEU A 66 -10.79 -2.74 3.80
CA LEU A 66 -11.17 -3.00 2.42
C LEU A 66 -11.24 -4.51 2.15
N LYS A 67 -10.27 -5.26 2.68
CA LYS A 67 -10.18 -6.72 2.56
C LYS A 67 -9.58 -7.31 3.84
N GLU A 68 -10.05 -8.48 4.24
CA GLU A 68 -9.52 -9.27 5.35
C GLU A 68 -9.38 -10.72 4.91
N TYR A 69 -8.27 -11.36 5.30
CA TYR A 69 -7.94 -12.74 4.97
C TYR A 69 -7.81 -13.55 6.25
N LYS A 70 -8.46 -14.72 6.28
CA LYS A 70 -8.36 -15.68 7.38
C LYS A 70 -7.86 -17.00 6.83
N TYR A 71 -6.79 -17.50 7.43
CA TYR A 71 -6.14 -18.74 7.04
C TYR A 71 -6.44 -19.82 8.07
N ASN A 72 -7.19 -20.84 7.67
CA ASN A 72 -7.52 -21.98 8.51
C ASN A 72 -6.62 -23.16 8.17
N TYR A 73 -5.97 -23.72 9.18
CA TYR A 73 -5.12 -24.90 9.04
C TYR A 73 -5.86 -26.14 9.53
N LYS A 74 -5.75 -27.24 8.78
CA LYS A 74 -6.05 -28.57 9.31
C LYS A 74 -4.79 -29.08 10.01
N ASN A 75 -4.92 -29.40 11.29
CA ASN A 75 -3.94 -30.22 12.00
C ASN A 75 -4.11 -31.68 11.60
#